data_AF-A0AAV2YR93-F1
#
_entry.id   AF-A0AAV2YR93-F1
#
_cell.length_a   1.000
_cell.length_b   1.000
_cell.length_c   1.000
_cell.angle_alpha   90.00
_cell.angle_beta   90.00
_cell.angle_gamma   90.00
#
_symmetry.space_group_name_H-M   'P 1'
#
loop_
_entity.id
_entity.type
_entity.pdbx_description
1 polymer ?
#
loop_
_entity_poly.entity_id
_entity_poly.type
_entity_poly.pdbx_seq_one_letter_code
_entity_poly.pdbx_strand_id
1 'polypeptide(L)'
;MTAEADNVPWFPALMCYVQYAVLISFGHFRDLCAHLFGVSRYKSAHTKKGYAKLLVAWENFYTQRLYHRIQDVFNRPVAGAPGAHIDLIQRYSLDGNKTFIQKDGATQRCVNLGSYNYLGFADDWMNTCSKQVFKTVDQFGLASSTPPMEFGTTSSLRENGNYFRQKLIDMGLLTLGNFDSPVIPVMLYCLSKISGFSRECLKRNMAVVTVGFPATPLLLSRVRFCISAAHTREDLDEALKQIQEVSRVCHIRYVSHWFG
;
A
#
# COMPACT_ATOMS: atom_id res chain seq x y z
N MET A 1 -2.79 -16.95 -14.44
CA MET A 1 -1.52 -17.43 -13.86
C MET A 1 -1.14 -16.49 -12.72
N THR A 2 -0.97 -17.01 -11.51
CA THR A 2 -0.37 -16.26 -10.39
C THR A 2 1.11 -16.08 -10.71
N ALA A 3 1.61 -14.84 -10.70
CA ALA A 3 3.02 -14.62 -10.96
C ALA A 3 3.84 -15.00 -9.72
N GLU A 4 5.00 -15.61 -9.97
CA GLU A 4 6.00 -15.85 -8.93
C GLU A 4 6.87 -14.60 -8.78
N ALA A 5 7.31 -14.31 -7.55
CA ALA A 5 8.13 -13.14 -7.26
C ALA A 5 9.47 -13.14 -8.02
N ASP A 6 9.88 -14.30 -8.53
CA ASP A 6 11.16 -14.52 -9.19
C ASP A 6 11.15 -14.10 -10.67
N ASN A 7 9.96 -13.98 -11.28
CA ASN A 7 9.79 -13.58 -12.67
C ASN A 7 9.52 -12.07 -12.78
N VAL A 8 10.58 -11.27 -12.64
CA VAL A 8 10.52 -9.82 -12.81
C VAL A 8 10.74 -9.47 -14.30
N PRO A 9 9.78 -8.78 -14.95
CA PRO A 9 9.96 -8.23 -16.30
C PRO A 9 11.22 -7.37 -16.43
N TRP A 10 12.05 -7.62 -17.44
CA TRP A 10 13.37 -6.98 -17.58
C TRP A 10 13.26 -5.46 -17.76
N PHE A 11 12.26 -4.99 -18.50
CA PHE A 11 12.09 -3.55 -18.78
C PHE A 11 11.70 -2.76 -17.53
N PRO A 12 10.67 -3.16 -16.75
CA PRO A 12 10.41 -2.60 -15.42
C PRO A 12 11.61 -2.69 -14.46
N ALA A 13 12.39 -3.78 -14.50
CA ALA A 13 13.59 -3.89 -13.67
C ALA A 13 14.64 -2.83 -14.02
N LEU A 14 14.97 -2.70 -15.30
CA LEU A 14 15.91 -1.70 -15.81
C LEU A 14 15.44 -0.29 -15.44
N MET A 15 14.16 0.02 -15.69
CA MET A 15 13.57 1.32 -15.36
C MET A 15 13.61 1.61 -13.86
N CYS A 16 13.41 0.60 -13.01
CA CYS A 16 13.52 0.75 -11.57
C CYS A 16 14.95 1.14 -11.17
N TYR A 17 15.97 0.43 -11.67
CA TYR A 17 17.37 0.77 -11.38
C TYR A 17 17.77 2.15 -11.88
N VAL A 18 17.37 2.52 -13.10
CA VAL A 18 17.61 3.86 -13.64
C VAL A 18 16.96 4.93 -12.77
N GLN A 19 15.71 4.74 -12.33
CA GLN A 19 15.03 5.68 -11.44
C GLN A 19 15.76 5.86 -10.10
N TYR A 20 16.16 4.76 -9.47
CA TYR A 20 16.93 4.82 -8.22
C TYR A 20 18.29 5.49 -8.44
N ALA A 21 19.02 5.15 -9.51
CA ALA A 21 20.31 5.76 -9.82
C ALA A 21 20.17 7.28 -9.98
N VAL A 22 19.20 7.73 -10.78
CA VAL A 22 18.90 9.16 -10.96
C VAL A 22 18.58 9.82 -9.60
N LEU A 23 17.65 9.27 -8.82
CA LEU A 23 17.27 9.85 -7.54
C LEU A 23 18.42 9.92 -6.53
N ILE A 24 19.26 8.89 -6.48
CA ILE A 24 20.43 8.83 -5.59
C ILE A 24 21.50 9.81 -6.05
N SER A 25 21.81 9.88 -7.34
CA SER A 25 22.76 10.85 -7.91
C SER A 25 22.33 12.29 -7.64
N PHE A 26 21.05 12.62 -7.90
CA PHE A 26 20.51 13.94 -7.57
C PHE A 26 20.48 14.22 -6.06
N GLY A 27 20.25 13.19 -5.25
CA GLY A 27 20.32 13.30 -3.79
C GLY A 27 21.70 13.73 -3.32
N HIS A 28 22.76 13.03 -3.78
CA HIS A 28 24.14 13.34 -3.44
C HIS A 28 24.61 14.68 -4.00
N PHE A 29 24.22 15.01 -5.24
CA PHE A 29 24.49 16.32 -5.81
C PHE A 29 23.88 17.45 -4.96
N ARG A 30 22.66 17.26 -4.46
CA ARG A 30 22.02 18.26 -3.59
C ARG A 30 22.69 18.35 -2.22
N ASP A 31 23.20 17.25 -1.68
CA ASP A 31 24.02 17.27 -0.45
C ASP A 31 25.34 18.00 -0.67
N LEU A 32 25.99 17.80 -1.82
CA LEU A 32 27.19 18.54 -2.19
C LEU A 32 26.91 20.04 -2.31
N CYS A 33 25.86 20.45 -3.03
CA CYS A 33 25.47 21.85 -3.11
C CYS A 33 25.12 22.43 -1.74
N ALA A 34 24.42 21.68 -0.88
CA ALA A 34 24.10 22.13 0.46
C ALA A 34 25.35 22.34 1.33
N HIS A 35 26.38 21.50 1.15
CA HIS A 35 27.67 21.66 1.81
C HIS A 35 28.44 22.87 1.29
N LEU A 36 28.43 23.10 -0.03
CA LEU A 36 29.14 24.22 -0.69
C LEU A 36 28.49 25.58 -0.41
N PHE A 37 27.16 25.66 -0.43
CA PHE A 37 26.42 26.92 -0.31
C PHE A 37 25.83 27.15 1.09
N GLY A 38 25.98 26.21 2.02
CA GLY A 38 25.46 26.30 3.39
C GLY A 38 23.94 26.26 3.52
N VAL A 39 23.20 26.09 2.43
CA VAL A 39 21.73 26.06 2.41
C VAL A 39 21.25 24.62 2.29
N SER A 40 20.69 24.07 3.38
CA SER A 40 20.07 22.74 3.39
C SER A 40 18.64 22.78 3.92
N ARG A 41 17.74 22.03 3.28
CA ARG A 41 16.39 21.72 3.80
C ARG A 41 16.45 21.01 5.17
N TYR A 42 17.51 20.24 5.40
CA TYR A 42 17.71 19.45 6.60
C TYR A 42 18.93 19.98 7.36
N LYS A 43 18.72 20.40 8.61
CA LYS A 43 19.82 20.69 9.52
C LYS A 43 20.36 19.36 10.02
N SER A 44 21.67 19.13 9.86
CA SER A 44 22.31 17.95 10.43
C SER A 44 22.22 18.06 11.95
N ALA A 45 21.46 17.17 12.60
CA ALA A 45 21.52 17.04 14.04
C ALA A 45 22.87 16.39 14.37
N HIS A 46 23.84 17.18 14.84
CA HIS A 46 25.08 16.62 15.34
C HIS A 46 24.75 15.72 16.53
N THR A 47 25.04 14.43 16.41
CA THR A 47 24.95 13.53 17.54
C THR A 47 25.91 14.04 18.62
N LYS A 48 25.39 14.27 19.82
CA LYS A 48 26.21 14.73 20.95
C LYS A 48 27.32 13.71 21.20
N LYS A 49 28.54 14.17 21.47
CA LYS A 49 29.69 13.31 21.75
C LYS A 49 29.35 12.36 22.91
N GLY A 50 29.60 11.06 22.72
CA GLY A 50 29.27 10.01 23.70
C GLY A 50 27.91 9.31 23.50
N TYR A 51 27.09 9.75 22.54
CA TYR A 51 25.81 9.12 22.22
C TYR A 51 25.89 8.34 20.89
N ALA A 52 25.16 7.23 20.81
CA ALA A 52 25.00 6.48 19.57
C ALA A 52 24.28 7.35 18.51
N LYS A 53 24.72 7.25 17.26
CA LYS A 53 24.04 7.91 16.14
C LYS A 53 22.64 7.30 15.98
N LEU A 54 21.61 8.13 16.06
CA LEU A 54 20.21 7.71 15.90
C LEU A 54 19.94 7.12 14.50
N LEU A 55 20.66 7.60 13.47
CA LEU A 55 20.56 7.11 12.11
C LEU A 55 21.96 6.93 11.52
N VAL A 56 22.17 5.84 10.77
CA VAL A 56 23.37 5.65 9.95
C VAL A 56 23.32 6.53 8.70
N ALA A 57 24.47 6.78 8.08
CA ALA A 57 24.61 7.73 6.97
C ALA A 57 23.63 7.46 5.81
N TRP A 58 23.46 6.18 5.45
CA TRP A 58 22.54 5.77 4.39
C TRP A 58 21.07 5.99 4.75
N GLU A 59 20.64 5.59 5.96
CA GLU A 59 19.25 5.79 6.41
C GLU A 59 18.88 7.26 6.46
N ASN A 60 19.82 8.10 6.92
CA ASN A 60 19.62 9.54 6.95
C ASN A 60 19.48 10.10 5.53
N PHE A 61 20.36 9.70 4.61
CA PHE A 61 20.27 10.06 3.19
C PHE A 61 18.93 9.63 2.58
N TYR A 62 18.56 8.36 2.74
CA TYR A 62 17.33 7.81 2.19
C TYR A 62 16.10 8.54 2.73
N THR A 63 16.03 8.74 4.04
CA THR A 63 14.92 9.42 4.71
C THR A 63 14.75 10.84 4.18
N GLN A 64 15.86 11.59 4.10
CA GLN A 64 15.86 12.99 3.68
C GLN A 64 15.65 13.19 2.17
N ARG A 65 16.18 12.31 1.33
CA ARG A 65 16.24 12.52 -0.13
C ARG A 65 15.15 11.78 -0.88
N LEU A 66 14.74 10.60 -0.40
CA LEU A 66 13.76 9.74 -1.06
C LEU A 66 12.44 9.71 -0.27
N TYR A 67 12.44 9.21 0.96
CA TYR A 67 11.22 8.93 1.72
C TYR A 67 10.34 10.18 1.95
N HIS A 68 10.90 11.29 2.44
CA HIS A 68 10.13 12.50 2.72
C HIS A 68 9.42 13.08 1.48
N ARG A 69 9.84 12.75 0.25
CA ARG A 69 9.15 13.23 -0.97
C ARG A 69 7.83 12.51 -1.23
N ILE A 70 7.68 11.31 -0.68
CA ILE A 70 6.55 10.41 -0.95
C ILE A 70 5.87 9.92 0.34
N GLN A 71 6.26 10.45 1.51
CA GLN A 71 5.67 10.04 2.79
C GLN A 71 4.16 10.32 2.90
N ASP A 72 3.62 11.16 2.01
CA ASP A 72 2.18 11.41 1.90
C ASP A 72 1.39 10.13 1.59
N VAL A 73 1.98 9.20 0.83
CA VAL A 73 1.34 7.95 0.41
C VAL A 73 1.45 6.83 1.44
N PHE A 74 2.41 6.90 2.35
CA PHE A 74 2.64 5.88 3.38
C PHE A 74 1.99 6.24 4.71
N ASN A 75 2.00 7.52 5.09
CA ASN A 75 1.62 7.96 6.44
C ASN A 75 0.22 8.57 6.49
N ARG A 76 -0.78 7.96 5.85
CA ARG A 76 -2.13 8.51 5.80
C ARG A 76 -2.81 8.38 7.17
N PRO A 77 -3.22 9.49 7.82
CA PRO A 77 -3.93 9.40 9.07
C PRO A 77 -5.36 8.93 8.83
N VAL A 78 -5.85 8.06 9.70
CA VAL A 78 -7.22 7.55 9.70
C VAL A 78 -8.00 8.26 10.79
N ALA A 79 -9.27 8.58 10.53
CA ALA A 79 -10.21 9.19 11.46
C ALA A 79 -11.40 8.26 11.72
N GLY A 80 -11.16 7.13 12.39
CA GLY A 80 -12.23 6.20 12.77
C GLY A 80 -11.81 4.73 12.74
N ALA A 81 -12.79 3.86 12.94
CA ALA A 81 -12.63 2.42 12.88
C ALA A 81 -12.34 1.96 11.44
N PRO A 82 -11.36 1.07 11.20
CA PRO A 82 -10.99 0.61 9.87
C PRO A 82 -11.91 -0.53 9.40
N GLY A 83 -13.17 -0.21 9.10
CA GLY A 83 -14.19 -1.12 8.56
C GLY A 83 -14.03 -1.43 7.08
N ALA A 84 -15.10 -1.91 6.42
CA ALA A 84 -15.16 -2.06 4.95
C ALA A 84 -14.90 -0.72 4.23
N HIS A 85 -15.23 0.38 4.90
CA HIS A 85 -14.93 1.73 4.49
C HIS A 85 -14.18 2.45 5.62
N ILE A 86 -13.27 3.35 5.25
CA ILE A 86 -12.36 4.04 6.17
C ILE A 86 -12.34 5.54 5.89
N ASP A 87 -12.30 6.35 6.95
CA ASP A 87 -12.20 7.79 6.85
C ASP A 87 -10.75 8.24 6.95
N LEU A 88 -10.27 8.94 5.92
CA LEU A 88 -8.91 9.47 5.87
C LEU A 88 -8.90 10.96 6.17
N ILE A 89 -7.97 11.40 7.01
CA ILE A 89 -7.78 12.84 7.28
C ILE A 89 -7.15 13.49 6.04
N GLN A 90 -7.83 14.50 5.50
CA GLN A 90 -7.28 15.27 4.39
C GLN A 90 -6.19 16.21 4.88
N ARG A 91 -5.07 16.21 4.18
CA ARG A 91 -3.90 17.03 4.50
C ARG A 91 -3.22 17.50 3.23
N TYR A 92 -2.49 18.60 3.34
CA TYR A 92 -1.66 19.13 2.26
C TYR A 92 -0.27 19.50 2.80
N SER A 93 0.69 19.68 1.90
CA SER A 93 2.05 20.08 2.23
C SER A 93 2.49 21.24 1.36
N LEU A 94 3.14 22.22 1.97
CA LEU A 94 3.72 23.39 1.29
C LEU A 94 5.25 23.28 1.16
N ASP A 95 5.85 22.28 1.81
CA ASP A 95 7.29 22.09 1.89
C ASP A 95 7.73 20.77 1.24
N GLY A 96 7.06 20.38 0.15
CA GLY A 96 7.37 19.18 -0.61
C GLY A 96 7.36 17.93 0.26
N ASN A 97 6.24 17.74 0.97
CA ASN A 97 5.93 16.60 1.83
C ASN A 97 6.81 16.46 3.06
N LYS A 98 7.54 17.48 3.54
CA LYS A 98 8.32 17.35 4.79
C LYS A 98 7.42 17.48 6.01
N THR A 99 6.47 18.40 5.99
CA THR A 99 5.43 18.59 6.99
C THR A 99 4.05 18.56 6.33
N PHE A 100 3.03 18.26 7.12
CA PHE A 100 1.64 18.23 6.66
C PHE A 100 0.76 19.10 7.54
N ILE A 101 -0.09 19.87 6.89
CA ILE A 101 -1.13 20.67 7.53
C ILE A 101 -2.45 19.94 7.28
N GLN A 102 -3.18 19.65 8.35
CA GLN A 102 -4.51 19.08 8.27
C GLN A 102 -5.47 20.13 7.70
N LYS A 103 -6.39 19.70 6.84
CA LYS A 103 -7.53 20.54 6.46
C LYS A 103 -8.58 20.43 7.56
N ASP A 104 -8.99 21.57 8.13
CA ASP A 104 -9.89 21.60 9.29
C ASP A 104 -11.18 20.79 9.03
N GLY A 105 -11.42 19.78 9.89
CA GLY A 105 -12.60 18.91 9.84
C GLY A 105 -12.78 18.04 8.59
N ALA A 106 -11.86 18.12 7.61
CA ALA A 106 -12.04 17.45 6.33
C ALA A 106 -11.57 15.99 6.40
N THR A 107 -12.52 15.07 6.48
CA THR A 107 -12.30 13.65 6.25
C THR A 107 -12.74 13.25 4.83
N GLN A 108 -12.20 12.16 4.33
CA GLN A 108 -12.57 11.57 3.05
C GLN A 108 -12.91 10.10 3.28
N ARG A 109 -14.19 9.75 3.13
CA ARG A 109 -14.66 8.36 3.19
C ARG A 109 -14.17 7.61 1.96
N CYS A 110 -13.49 6.49 2.18
CA CYS A 110 -12.91 5.68 1.12
C CYS A 110 -13.26 4.20 1.31
N VAL A 111 -13.37 3.46 0.21
CA VAL A 111 -13.36 1.98 0.26
C VAL A 111 -12.02 1.53 0.81
N ASN A 112 -12.05 0.66 1.83
CA ASN A 112 -10.86 0.26 2.54
C ASN A 112 -10.23 -1.00 1.94
N LEU A 113 -9.18 -0.82 1.16
CA LEU A 113 -8.40 -1.92 0.60
C LEU A 113 -6.98 -1.99 1.19
N GLY A 114 -6.73 -1.27 2.30
CA GLY A 114 -5.40 -1.04 2.84
C GLY A 114 -5.17 -1.57 4.25
N SER A 115 -6.23 -1.72 5.06
CA SER A 115 -6.09 -2.16 6.45
C SER A 115 -6.22 -3.68 6.61
N TYR A 116 -5.63 -4.20 7.69
CA TYR A 116 -5.70 -5.62 8.08
C TYR A 116 -7.00 -5.91 8.86
N ASN A 117 -8.18 -5.68 8.26
CA ASN A 117 -9.48 -6.01 8.86
C ASN A 117 -10.23 -7.07 8.04
N TYR A 118 -9.71 -8.29 8.01
CA TYR A 118 -10.23 -9.35 7.14
C TYR A 118 -11.57 -9.92 7.60
N LEU A 119 -11.81 -9.97 8.90
CA LEU A 119 -12.99 -10.61 9.49
C LEU A 119 -14.09 -9.60 9.88
N GLY A 120 -13.83 -8.30 9.75
CA GLY A 120 -14.78 -7.24 10.10
C GLY A 120 -14.74 -6.80 11.57
N PHE A 121 -13.99 -7.47 12.44
CA PHE A 121 -13.93 -7.18 13.88
C PHE A 121 -13.41 -5.78 14.23
N ALA A 122 -12.64 -5.13 13.35
CA ALA A 122 -12.14 -3.79 13.61
C ALA A 122 -13.17 -2.68 13.31
N ASP A 123 -14.33 -3.04 12.75
CA ASP A 123 -15.48 -2.15 12.62
C ASP A 123 -16.34 -2.20 13.91
N ASP A 124 -17.51 -1.58 13.90
CA ASP A 124 -18.55 -1.82 14.92
C ASP A 124 -19.09 -3.26 14.79
N TRP A 125 -18.29 -4.21 15.29
CA TRP A 125 -18.49 -5.64 15.09
C TRP A 125 -19.81 -6.14 15.67
N MET A 126 -20.36 -5.44 16.67
CA MET A 126 -21.67 -5.73 17.24
C MET A 126 -22.79 -5.57 16.22
N ASN A 127 -22.65 -4.63 15.29
CA ASN A 127 -23.64 -4.36 14.25
C ASN A 127 -23.31 -5.03 12.91
N THR A 128 -22.03 -5.28 12.64
CA THR A 128 -21.57 -5.77 11.33
C THR A 128 -21.48 -7.30 11.24
N CYS A 129 -20.78 -7.96 12.17
CA CYS A 129 -20.46 -9.39 12.05
C CYS A 129 -20.88 -10.26 13.24
N SER A 130 -21.29 -9.68 14.36
CA SER A 130 -21.62 -10.39 15.62
C SER A 130 -22.59 -11.55 15.42
N LYS A 131 -23.67 -11.36 14.65
CA LYS A 131 -24.69 -12.39 14.39
C LYS A 131 -24.09 -13.64 13.77
N GLN A 132 -23.19 -13.46 12.79
CA GLN A 132 -22.51 -14.58 12.12
C GLN A 132 -21.48 -15.22 13.05
N VAL A 133 -20.78 -14.42 13.84
CA VAL A 133 -19.80 -14.89 14.83
C VAL A 133 -20.48 -15.75 15.88
N PHE A 134 -21.55 -15.27 16.52
CA PHE A 134 -22.29 -16.03 17.54
C PHE A 134 -22.87 -17.32 16.95
N LYS A 135 -23.45 -17.29 15.75
CA LYS A 135 -23.92 -18.51 15.07
C LYS A 135 -22.78 -19.53 14.84
N THR A 136 -21.59 -19.05 14.49
CA THR A 136 -20.41 -19.91 14.28
C THR A 136 -19.91 -20.48 15.61
N VAL A 137 -19.90 -19.68 16.67
CA VAL A 137 -19.56 -20.12 18.03
C VAL A 137 -20.56 -21.16 18.54
N ASP A 138 -21.85 -20.97 18.29
CA ASP A 138 -22.89 -21.96 18.64
C ASP A 138 -22.70 -23.29 17.90
N GLN A 139 -22.26 -23.22 16.64
CA GLN A 139 -22.06 -24.40 15.80
C GLN A 139 -20.81 -25.21 16.18
N PHE A 140 -19.69 -24.53 16.44
CA PHE A 140 -18.38 -25.19 16.61
C PHE A 140 -17.83 -25.16 18.04
N GLY A 141 -18.45 -24.37 18.94
CA GLY A 141 -17.94 -24.11 20.27
C GLY A 141 -16.70 -23.23 20.29
N LEU A 142 -16.38 -22.67 21.46
CA LEU A 142 -15.22 -21.79 21.68
C LEU A 142 -13.87 -22.54 21.68
N ALA A 143 -13.89 -23.86 21.87
CA ALA A 143 -12.69 -24.69 22.04
C ALA A 143 -12.26 -25.44 20.77
N SER A 144 -12.89 -25.18 19.62
CA SER A 144 -12.45 -25.75 18.34
C SER A 144 -11.07 -25.18 17.99
N SER A 145 -10.04 -26.02 18.07
CA SER A 145 -8.64 -25.66 17.84
C SER A 145 -8.11 -26.41 16.64
N THR A 146 -8.22 -25.78 15.48
CA THR A 146 -7.75 -26.32 14.20
C THR A 146 -7.04 -25.20 13.45
N PRO A 147 -5.95 -25.51 12.73
CA PRO A 147 -5.24 -24.50 11.95
C PRO A 147 -6.17 -23.92 10.86
N PRO A 148 -5.99 -22.64 10.48
CA PRO A 148 -6.75 -22.03 9.37
C PRO A 148 -6.65 -22.79 8.04
N MET A 149 -5.65 -23.67 7.88
CA MET A 149 -5.47 -24.50 6.70
C MET A 149 -6.47 -25.68 6.62
N GLU A 150 -6.95 -26.16 7.77
CA GLU A 150 -7.93 -27.25 7.86
C GLU A 150 -9.37 -26.73 7.87
N PHE A 151 -9.63 -25.62 8.58
CA PHE A 151 -10.98 -25.04 8.71
C PHE A 151 -11.27 -23.89 7.74
N GLY A 152 -10.23 -23.38 7.07
CA GLY A 152 -10.34 -22.28 6.13
C GLY A 152 -10.54 -20.91 6.75
N THR A 153 -10.63 -19.90 5.88
CA THR A 153 -11.21 -18.59 6.20
C THR A 153 -12.73 -18.65 6.07
N THR A 154 -13.45 -17.63 6.55
CA THR A 154 -14.90 -17.54 6.30
C THR A 154 -15.21 -17.64 4.80
N SER A 155 -16.32 -18.28 4.45
CA SER A 155 -16.73 -18.45 3.04
C SER A 155 -16.82 -17.10 2.32
N SER A 156 -17.41 -16.10 2.97
CA SER A 156 -17.49 -14.71 2.46
C SER A 156 -16.11 -14.13 2.13
N LEU A 157 -15.13 -14.23 3.05
CA LEU A 157 -13.79 -13.70 2.81
C LEU A 157 -13.11 -14.40 1.63
N ARG A 158 -13.26 -15.73 1.56
CA ARG A 158 -12.70 -16.55 0.49
C ARG A 158 -13.30 -16.19 -0.87
N GLU A 159 -14.63 -16.11 -0.95
CA GLU A 159 -15.36 -15.76 -2.18
C GLU A 159 -15.03 -14.34 -2.66
N ASN A 160 -15.00 -13.36 -1.74
CA ASN A 160 -14.62 -11.98 -2.05
C ASN A 160 -13.17 -11.89 -2.52
N GLY A 161 -12.25 -12.54 -1.81
CA GLY A 161 -10.83 -12.56 -2.14
C GLY A 161 -10.56 -13.20 -3.51
N ASN A 162 -11.17 -14.36 -3.78
CA ASN A 162 -11.01 -15.07 -5.05
C ASN A 162 -11.64 -14.32 -6.20
N TYR A 163 -12.83 -13.72 -6.00
CA TYR A 163 -13.44 -12.89 -7.01
C TYR A 163 -12.58 -11.69 -7.40
N PHE A 164 -12.14 -10.91 -6.39
CA PHE A 164 -11.33 -9.73 -6.62
C PHE A 164 -10.00 -10.09 -7.28
N ARG A 165 -9.34 -11.16 -6.81
CA ARG A 165 -8.11 -11.69 -7.40
C ARG A 165 -8.30 -12.08 -8.86
N GLN A 166 -9.35 -12.82 -9.18
CA GLN A 166 -9.62 -13.25 -10.56
C GLN A 166 -9.80 -12.03 -11.47
N LYS A 167 -10.57 -11.04 -11.04
CA LYS A 167 -10.79 -9.81 -11.82
C LYS A 167 -9.50 -9.01 -12.04
N LEU A 168 -8.61 -8.92 -11.05
CA LEU A 168 -7.30 -8.29 -11.23
C LEU A 168 -6.42 -9.04 -12.25
N ILE A 169 -6.44 -10.37 -12.22
CA ILE A 169 -5.73 -11.21 -13.19
C ILE A 169 -6.29 -10.98 -14.60
N ASP A 170 -7.63 -10.97 -14.73
CA ASP A 170 -8.32 -10.73 -16.01
C ASP A 170 -8.01 -9.34 -16.59
N MET A 171 -7.74 -8.33 -15.74
CA MET A 171 -7.30 -7.00 -16.15
C MET A 171 -5.84 -6.95 -16.66
N GLY A 172 -5.09 -8.05 -16.58
CA GLY A 172 -3.68 -8.11 -16.98
C GLY A 172 -2.72 -7.54 -15.94
N LEU A 173 -3.14 -7.45 -14.68
CA LEU A 173 -2.28 -7.02 -13.57
C LEU A 173 -1.49 -8.20 -13.03
N LEU A 174 -0.19 -7.97 -12.80
CA LEU A 174 0.70 -8.99 -12.27
C LEU A 174 0.45 -9.19 -10.77
N THR A 175 -0.37 -10.19 -10.48
CA THR A 175 -0.89 -10.50 -9.15
C THR A 175 -0.14 -11.68 -8.54
N LEU A 176 0.40 -11.50 -7.33
CA LEU A 176 1.18 -12.51 -6.61
C LEU A 176 0.32 -13.30 -5.60
N GLY A 177 0.88 -14.42 -5.13
CA GLY A 177 0.29 -15.23 -4.07
C GLY A 177 -0.84 -16.15 -4.53
N ASN A 178 -1.40 -16.91 -3.60
CA ASN A 178 -2.36 -17.97 -3.89
C ASN A 178 -3.81 -17.51 -3.75
N PHE A 179 -4.72 -18.23 -4.39
CA PHE A 179 -6.15 -18.15 -4.08
C PHE A 179 -6.39 -18.47 -2.59
N ASP A 180 -7.51 -18.00 -2.06
CA ASP A 180 -7.92 -18.05 -0.65
C ASP A 180 -7.13 -17.14 0.30
N SER A 181 -6.11 -16.43 -0.18
CA SER A 181 -5.43 -15.40 0.60
C SER A 181 -6.20 -14.06 0.57
N PRO A 182 -6.50 -13.44 1.73
CA PRO A 182 -7.20 -12.16 1.81
C PRO A 182 -6.30 -10.97 1.43
N VAL A 183 -5.00 -11.19 1.30
CA VAL A 183 -4.03 -10.20 0.81
C VAL A 183 -3.70 -10.52 -0.64
N ILE A 184 -3.92 -9.54 -1.51
CA ILE A 184 -3.72 -9.66 -2.94
C ILE A 184 -2.67 -8.65 -3.37
N PRO A 185 -1.38 -9.03 -3.44
CA PRO A 185 -0.32 -8.15 -3.87
C PRO A 185 -0.33 -7.99 -5.40
N VAL A 186 -0.29 -6.75 -5.88
CA VAL A 186 -0.12 -6.42 -7.31
C VAL A 186 1.16 -5.63 -7.51
N MET A 187 1.97 -6.06 -8.46
CA MET A 187 3.32 -5.50 -8.66
C MET A 187 3.28 -4.12 -9.32
N LEU A 188 4.04 -3.20 -8.74
CA LEU A 188 4.24 -1.84 -9.27
C LEU A 188 5.66 -1.63 -9.79
N TYR A 189 6.65 -2.35 -9.23
CA TYR A 189 8.10 -2.29 -9.51
C TYR A 189 8.75 -0.94 -9.21
N CYS A 190 8.31 0.12 -9.87
CA CYS A 190 8.94 1.44 -9.83
C CYS A 190 8.41 2.32 -8.69
N LEU A 191 9.29 3.04 -8.00
CA LEU A 191 8.95 4.04 -6.96
C LEU A 191 8.00 5.14 -7.44
N SER A 192 8.23 5.64 -8.65
CA SER A 192 7.36 6.65 -9.28
C SER A 192 5.91 6.15 -9.36
N LYS A 193 5.73 4.90 -9.81
CA LYS A 193 4.42 4.24 -9.90
C LYS A 193 3.78 4.00 -8.54
N ILE A 194 4.55 3.68 -7.50
CA ILE A 194 4.04 3.56 -6.11
C ILE A 194 3.30 4.84 -5.70
N SER A 195 3.99 5.98 -5.78
CA SER A 195 3.42 7.25 -5.36
C SER A 195 2.25 7.70 -6.27
N GLY A 196 2.39 7.53 -7.58
CA GLY A 196 1.34 7.86 -8.56
C GLY A 196 0.07 7.04 -8.34
N PHE A 197 0.21 5.72 -8.21
CA PHE A 197 -0.89 4.80 -8.01
C PHE A 197 -1.67 5.13 -6.72
N SER A 198 -0.96 5.27 -5.60
CA SER A 198 -1.61 5.58 -4.32
C SER A 198 -2.36 6.91 -4.34
N ARG A 199 -1.81 7.95 -4.99
CA ARG A 199 -2.47 9.26 -5.13
C ARG A 199 -3.68 9.19 -6.05
N GLU A 200 -3.60 8.48 -7.17
CA GLU A 200 -4.72 8.31 -8.11
C GLU A 200 -5.87 7.47 -7.51
N CYS A 201 -5.57 6.46 -6.70
CA CYS A 201 -6.57 5.73 -5.93
C CYS A 201 -7.29 6.64 -4.92
N LEU A 202 -6.54 7.49 -4.20
CA LEU A 202 -7.13 8.39 -3.21
C LEU A 202 -8.07 9.41 -3.87
N LYS A 203 -7.74 9.94 -5.05
CA LYS A 203 -8.64 10.83 -5.80
C LYS A 203 -9.99 10.18 -6.15
N ARG A 204 -10.04 8.84 -6.17
CA ARG A 204 -11.21 8.01 -6.47
C ARG A 204 -11.83 7.39 -5.23
N ASN A 205 -11.57 7.94 -4.04
CA ASN A 205 -12.08 7.44 -2.76
C ASN A 205 -11.69 5.98 -2.48
N MET A 206 -10.49 5.54 -2.87
CA MET A 206 -9.95 4.24 -2.51
C MET A 206 -8.73 4.38 -1.59
N ALA A 207 -8.82 3.78 -0.41
CA ALA A 207 -7.72 3.71 0.54
C ALA A 207 -6.90 2.45 0.26
N VAL A 208 -5.71 2.63 -0.32
CA VAL A 208 -4.78 1.54 -0.65
C VAL A 208 -3.45 1.73 0.08
N VAL A 209 -2.78 0.61 0.40
CA VAL A 209 -1.43 0.62 0.96
C VAL A 209 -0.44 0.08 -0.07
N THR A 210 0.50 0.95 -0.44
CA THR A 210 1.64 0.59 -1.27
C THR A 210 2.86 0.32 -0.42
N VAL A 211 3.66 -0.67 -0.80
CA VAL A 211 4.89 -1.08 -0.12
C VAL A 211 6.05 -1.03 -1.12
N GLY A 212 7.15 -0.43 -0.70
CA GLY A 212 8.40 -0.37 -1.45
C GLY A 212 9.60 -0.48 -0.53
N PHE A 213 10.79 -0.24 -1.05
CA PHE A 213 12.01 -0.17 -0.25
C PHE A 213 11.87 0.86 0.89
N PRO A 214 12.38 0.61 2.11
CA PRO A 214 13.21 -0.53 2.52
C PRO A 214 12.44 -1.79 2.94
N ALA A 215 11.10 -1.75 2.99
CA ALA A 215 10.28 -2.87 3.47
C ALA A 215 10.23 -4.08 2.49
N THR A 216 10.61 -3.86 1.23
CA THR A 216 10.74 -4.90 0.20
C THR A 216 12.00 -4.61 -0.64
N PRO A 217 12.59 -5.62 -1.29
CA PRO A 217 13.65 -5.40 -2.27
C PRO A 217 13.23 -4.39 -3.35
N LEU A 218 14.20 -3.69 -3.96
CA LEU A 218 13.95 -2.60 -4.91
C LEU A 218 12.98 -2.99 -6.04
N LEU A 219 13.15 -4.20 -6.56
CA LEU A 219 12.34 -4.74 -7.68
C LEU A 219 10.99 -5.31 -7.25
N LEU A 220 10.71 -5.42 -5.95
CA LEU A 220 9.51 -6.10 -5.45
C LEU A 220 8.47 -5.14 -4.85
N SER A 221 8.53 -3.87 -5.25
CA SER A 221 7.56 -2.86 -4.87
C SER A 221 6.16 -3.19 -5.41
N ARG A 222 5.14 -3.09 -4.55
CA ARG A 222 3.78 -3.59 -4.82
C ARG A 222 2.70 -2.85 -4.03
N VAL A 223 1.48 -2.83 -4.53
CA VAL A 223 0.29 -2.52 -3.73
C VAL A 223 -0.22 -3.81 -3.10
N ARG A 224 -0.67 -3.76 -1.85
CA ARG A 224 -1.31 -4.88 -1.17
C ARG A 224 -2.78 -4.54 -0.98
N PHE A 225 -3.65 -5.18 -1.74
CA PHE A 225 -5.08 -5.07 -1.51
C PHE A 225 -5.47 -6.04 -0.40
N CYS A 226 -6.09 -5.50 0.65
CA CYS A 226 -6.59 -6.27 1.78
C CYS A 226 -8.12 -6.37 1.66
N ILE A 227 -8.63 -7.57 1.43
CA ILE A 227 -10.06 -7.81 1.28
C ILE A 227 -10.66 -8.21 2.63
N SER A 228 -11.81 -7.61 2.97
CA SER A 228 -12.60 -7.95 4.14
C SER A 228 -13.81 -8.81 3.79
N ALA A 229 -14.23 -9.65 4.73
CA ALA A 229 -15.52 -10.33 4.72
C ALA A 229 -16.70 -9.34 4.76
N ALA A 230 -16.45 -8.12 5.24
CA ALA A 230 -17.46 -7.06 5.34
C ALA A 230 -17.67 -6.29 4.02
N HIS A 231 -16.81 -6.48 3.00
CA HIS A 231 -17.04 -5.84 1.70
C HIS A 231 -18.24 -6.45 1.00
N THR A 232 -19.11 -5.59 0.46
CA THR A 232 -20.20 -6.02 -0.42
C THR A 232 -19.67 -6.27 -1.83
N ARG A 233 -20.50 -6.88 -2.69
CA ARG A 233 -20.10 -7.11 -4.08
C ARG A 233 -19.97 -5.79 -4.84
N GLU A 234 -20.83 -4.84 -4.52
CA GLU A 234 -20.87 -3.50 -5.07
C GLU A 234 -19.61 -2.71 -4.71
N ASP A 235 -19.14 -2.81 -3.45
CA ASP A 235 -17.88 -2.18 -3.01
C ASP A 235 -16.69 -2.69 -3.84
N LEU A 236 -16.64 -4.01 -4.07
CA LEU A 236 -15.59 -4.66 -4.85
C LEU A 236 -15.67 -4.28 -6.33
N ASP A 237 -16.87 -4.23 -6.92
CA ASP A 237 -17.06 -3.89 -8.32
C ASP A 237 -16.70 -2.43 -8.61
N GLU A 238 -17.08 -1.50 -7.73
CA GLU A 238 -16.68 -0.09 -7.84
C GLU A 238 -15.16 0.05 -7.69
N ALA A 239 -14.56 -0.61 -6.70
CA ALA A 239 -13.10 -0.62 -6.55
C ALA A 239 -12.40 -1.17 -7.80
N LEU A 240 -12.88 -2.28 -8.36
CA LEU A 240 -12.32 -2.90 -9.57
C LEU A 240 -12.40 -1.97 -10.78
N LYS A 241 -13.53 -1.29 -10.98
CA LYS A 241 -13.70 -0.29 -12.05
C LYS A 241 -12.69 0.85 -11.92
N GLN A 242 -12.54 1.40 -10.72
CA GLN A 242 -11.57 2.47 -10.47
C GLN A 242 -10.12 1.98 -10.64
N ILE A 243 -9.80 0.76 -10.20
CA ILE A 243 -8.46 0.14 -10.38
C ILE A 243 -8.16 -0.10 -11.87
N GLN A 244 -9.15 -0.50 -12.67
CA GLN A 244 -8.99 -0.64 -14.11
C GLN A 244 -8.52 0.69 -14.72
N GLU A 245 -9.08 1.81 -14.27
CA GLU A 245 -8.78 3.11 -14.85
C GLU A 245 -7.42 3.62 -14.38
N VAL A 246 -7.13 3.48 -13.08
CA VAL A 246 -5.82 3.82 -12.51
C VAL A 246 -4.71 2.96 -13.12
N SER A 247 -4.98 1.67 -13.37
CA SER A 247 -3.97 0.78 -13.96
C SER A 247 -3.56 1.20 -15.37
N ARG A 248 -4.48 1.79 -16.13
CA ARG A 248 -4.22 2.36 -17.45
C ARG A 248 -3.38 3.63 -17.34
N VAL A 249 -3.74 4.53 -16.43
CA VAL A 249 -3.03 5.80 -16.21
C VAL A 249 -1.60 5.57 -15.70
N CYS A 250 -1.40 4.61 -14.79
CA CYS A 250 -0.10 4.31 -14.21
C CYS A 250 0.74 3.33 -15.04
N HIS A 251 0.21 2.82 -16.16
CA HIS A 251 0.87 1.84 -17.04
C HIS A 251 1.44 0.63 -16.27
N ILE A 252 0.60 -0.03 -15.46
CA ILE A 252 0.99 -1.19 -14.62
C ILE A 252 0.48 -2.54 -15.15
N ARG A 253 -0.07 -2.55 -16.36
CA ARG A 253 -0.49 -3.78 -17.06
C ARG A 253 0.69 -4.32 -17.87
N TYR A 254 1.57 -5.05 -17.19
CA TYR A 254 2.81 -5.55 -17.79
C TYR A 254 2.58 -6.71 -18.77
N VAL A 255 1.52 -7.50 -18.58
CA VAL A 255 1.21 -8.69 -19.40
C VAL A 255 0.69 -8.31 -20.80
N SER A 256 0.06 -7.14 -20.94
CA SER A 256 -0.59 -6.70 -22.18
C SER A 256 0.27 -5.77 -23.06
N HIS A 257 1.46 -5.38 -22.60
CA HIS A 257 2.33 -4.45 -23.34
C HIS A 257 3.46 -5.19 -24.06
N TRP A 258 3.80 -4.71 -25.26
CA TRP A 258 4.79 -5.28 -26.19
C TRP A 258 6.22 -5.46 -25.62
N PHE A 259 6.51 -4.86 -24.47
CA PHE A 259 7.83 -4.88 -23.81
C PHE A 259 7.82 -5.73 -22.53
N GLY A 260 7.16 -6.90 -22.58
CA GLY A 260 7.18 -7.91 -21.53
C GLY A 260 8.58 -8.17 -20.98
#